data_AF-A0A9D5RX67-F1
#
_entry.id   AF-A0A9D5RX67-F1
#
_cell.length_a   1.000
_cell.length_b   1.000
_cell.length_c   1.000
_cell.angle_alpha   90.00
_cell.angle_beta   90.00
_cell.angle_gamma   90.00
#
_symmetry.space_group_name_H-M   'P 1'
#
loop_
_entity.id
_entity.type
_entity.pdbx_description
1 polymer ?
#
loop_
_entity_poly.entity_id
_entity_poly.type
_entity_poly.pdbx_seq_one_letter_code
_entity_poly.pdbx_strand_id
1 'polypeptide(L)'
;MKNKRIIILVIIITLVIVSIIGAALSWHNCWQSFWSISIGEVVTIFIAVFIAYIASQFKSNESKIKYYIEQELNTLRNIGNDNVLFNLPTIGKNLYKQEINLLFTKIDNIIACLEKTKKDFDYEKDIAYISSEFKELSVFVSEKIENYDYLVESTTLYRKHFNKISDRSLEIILNLYK
;
A
#
# COMPACT_ATOMS: atom_id res chain seq x y z
N MET A 1 -6.42 20.16 7.09
CA MET A 1 -7.66 20.98 7.16
C MET A 1 -8.87 20.35 6.47
N LYS A 2 -8.72 19.66 5.31
CA LYS A 2 -9.84 19.00 4.58
C LYS A 2 -10.64 17.99 5.43
N ASN A 3 -9.98 17.12 6.20
CA ASN A 3 -10.66 16.09 7.00
C ASN A 3 -11.51 16.65 8.16
N LYS A 4 -11.08 17.75 8.79
CA LYS A 4 -11.86 18.41 9.86
C LYS A 4 -13.19 18.96 9.33
N ARG A 5 -13.20 19.50 8.10
CA ARG A 5 -14.42 19.99 7.45
C ARG A 5 -15.38 18.86 7.09
N ILE A 6 -14.86 17.72 6.62
CA ILE A 6 -15.69 16.54 6.31
C ILE A 6 -16.35 15.98 7.58
N ILE A 7 -15.61 15.87 8.69
CA ILE A 7 -16.17 15.41 9.97
C ILE A 7 -17.29 16.33 10.46
N ILE A 8 -17.08 17.65 10.40
CA ILE A 8 -18.11 18.64 10.77
C ILE A 8 -19.35 18.50 9.87
N LEU A 9 -19.14 18.29 8.57
CA LEU A 9 -20.23 18.16 7.60
C LEU A 9 -21.04 16.86 7.84
N VAL A 10 -20.38 15.76 8.18
CA VAL A 10 -21.06 14.50 8.56
C VAL A 10 -21.88 14.69 9.84
N ILE A 11 -21.35 15.38 10.86
CA ILE A 11 -22.08 15.67 12.10
C ILE A 11 -23.34 16.51 11.82
N ILE A 12 -23.22 17.54 10.98
CA ILE A 12 -24.35 18.41 10.60
C ILE A 12 -25.41 17.61 9.84
N ILE A 13 -25.02 16.79 8.86
CA ILE A 13 -25.97 15.96 8.10
C ILE A 13 -26.68 14.98 9.03
N THR A 14 -25.96 14.37 9.97
CA THR A 14 -26.54 13.42 10.93
C THR A 14 -27.55 14.12 11.85
N LEU A 15 -27.24 15.32 12.34
CA LEU A 15 -28.17 16.15 13.12
C LEU A 15 -29.44 16.52 12.34
N VAL A 16 -29.30 16.87 11.06
CA VAL A 16 -30.44 17.20 10.19
C VAL A 16 -31.32 15.98 9.96
N ILE A 17 -30.73 14.81 9.68
CA ILE A 17 -31.48 13.55 9.49
C ILE A 17 -32.22 13.15 10.76
N VAL A 18 -31.55 13.21 11.93
CA VAL A 18 -32.18 12.92 13.23
C VAL A 18 -33.34 13.89 13.51
N SER A 19 -33.19 15.16 13.15
CA SER A 19 -34.25 16.17 13.30
C SER A 19 -35.44 15.92 12.38
N ILE A 20 -35.20 15.53 11.12
CA ILE A 20 -36.25 15.19 10.15
C ILE A 20 -36.98 13.92 10.56
N ILE A 21 -36.27 12.89 11.00
CA ILE A 21 -36.88 11.64 11.49
C ILE A 21 -37.67 11.92 12.78
N GLY A 22 -37.13 12.71 13.70
CA GLY A 22 -37.84 13.14 14.91
C GLY A 22 -39.13 13.92 14.63
N ALA A 23 -39.12 14.77 13.59
CA ALA A 23 -40.30 15.51 13.14
C ALA A 23 -41.31 14.62 12.37
N ALA A 24 -40.84 13.65 11.59
CA ALA A 24 -41.72 12.68 10.93
C ALA A 24 -42.42 11.76 11.95
N LEU A 25 -41.69 11.34 12.99
CA LEU A 25 -42.24 10.55 14.09
C LEU A 25 -43.14 11.38 15.03
N SER A 26 -42.99 12.71 15.08
CA SER A 26 -43.88 13.61 15.82
C SER A 26 -45.26 13.71 15.23
N TRP A 27 -45.35 13.70 13.90
CA TRP A 27 -46.61 13.73 13.18
C TRP A 27 -47.46 12.46 13.43
N HIS A 28 -46.83 11.33 13.78
CA HIS A 28 -47.50 10.04 13.93
C HIS A 28 -47.83 9.64 15.39
N ASN A 29 -47.91 10.60 16.32
CA ASN A 29 -48.30 10.39 17.73
C ASN A 29 -47.37 9.48 18.58
N CYS A 30 -46.14 9.19 18.15
CA CYS A 30 -45.18 8.38 18.91
C CYS A 30 -44.40 9.15 20.00
N TRP A 31 -44.80 10.38 20.34
CA TRP A 31 -43.98 11.33 21.12
C TRP A 31 -43.76 10.99 22.59
N GLN A 32 -44.70 10.31 23.25
CA GLN A 32 -44.48 9.89 24.63
C GLN A 32 -43.32 8.88 24.73
N SER A 33 -43.09 8.10 23.68
CA SER A 33 -42.06 7.06 23.70
C SER A 33 -40.65 7.61 23.42
N PHE A 34 -40.51 8.70 22.64
CA PHE A 34 -39.21 9.29 22.31
C PHE A 34 -38.54 9.98 23.51
N TRP A 35 -39.32 10.68 24.33
CA TRP A 35 -38.82 11.27 25.59
C TRP A 35 -38.72 10.24 26.72
N SER A 36 -39.30 9.05 26.57
CA SER A 36 -39.17 7.94 27.52
C SER A 36 -37.93 7.08 27.30
N ILE A 37 -37.10 7.42 26.30
CA ILE A 37 -35.84 6.72 26.06
C ILE A 37 -34.99 6.79 27.33
N SER A 38 -34.67 5.62 27.86
CA SER A 38 -33.87 5.46 29.05
C SER A 38 -32.46 5.99 28.81
N ILE A 39 -31.82 6.51 29.87
CA ILE A 39 -30.41 6.92 29.83
C ILE A 39 -29.53 5.75 29.34
N GLY A 40 -29.91 4.50 29.63
CA GLY A 40 -29.24 3.30 29.15
C GLY A 40 -29.22 3.17 27.63
N GLU A 41 -30.32 3.50 26.94
CA GLU A 41 -30.40 3.44 25.47
C GLU A 41 -29.54 4.52 24.81
N VAL A 42 -29.53 5.74 25.37
CA VAL A 42 -28.67 6.83 24.89
C VAL A 42 -27.19 6.47 25.05
N VAL A 43 -26.81 5.93 26.21
CA VAL A 43 -25.43 5.47 26.48
C VAL A 43 -25.05 4.32 25.54
N THR A 44 -25.97 3.40 25.26
CA THR A 44 -25.75 2.27 24.34
C THR A 44 -25.47 2.76 22.92
N ILE A 45 -26.25 3.73 22.42
CA ILE A 45 -26.01 4.34 21.10
C ILE A 45 -24.64 5.03 21.07
N PHE A 46 -24.29 5.77 22.13
CA PHE A 46 -23.00 6.46 22.22
C PHE A 46 -21.82 5.47 22.18
N ILE A 47 -21.91 4.38 22.94
CA ILE A 47 -20.90 3.31 22.92
C ILE A 47 -20.82 2.66 21.54
N ALA A 48 -21.95 2.36 20.90
CA ALA A 48 -21.99 1.78 19.57
C ALA A 48 -21.33 2.69 18.52
N VAL A 49 -21.61 4.00 18.54
CA VAL A 49 -20.99 4.99 17.65
C VAL A 49 -19.48 5.09 17.92
N PHE A 50 -19.07 5.08 19.18
CA PHE A 50 -17.66 5.14 19.56
C PHE A 50 -16.88 3.90 19.07
N ILE A 51 -17.42 2.70 19.28
CA ILE A 51 -16.83 1.45 18.78
C ILE A 51 -16.76 1.45 17.25
N ALA A 52 -17.86 1.84 16.57
CA ALA A 52 -17.90 1.92 15.11
C ALA A 52 -16.87 2.92 14.57
N TYR A 53 -16.69 4.06 15.24
CA TYR A 53 -15.68 5.05 14.87
C TYR A 53 -14.26 4.49 14.98
N ILE A 54 -13.93 3.85 16.10
CA ILE A 54 -12.61 3.22 16.30
C ILE A 54 -12.37 2.15 15.24
N ALA A 55 -13.32 1.24 15.04
CA ALA A 55 -13.22 0.18 14.03
C ALA A 55 -13.01 0.75 12.62
N SER A 56 -13.71 1.84 12.28
CA SER A 56 -13.55 2.55 11.01
C SER A 56 -12.16 3.16 10.84
N GLN A 57 -11.60 3.77 11.89
CA GLN A 57 -10.24 4.32 11.84
C GLN A 57 -9.17 3.24 11.67
N PHE A 58 -9.28 2.12 12.39
CA PHE A 58 -8.36 0.99 12.24
C PHE A 58 -8.39 0.43 10.82
N LYS A 59 -9.58 0.15 10.29
CA LYS A 59 -9.76 -0.33 8.92
C LYS A 59 -9.19 0.66 7.89
N SER A 60 -9.40 1.96 8.09
CA SER A 60 -8.86 3.00 7.21
C SER A 60 -7.34 3.02 7.20
N ASN A 61 -6.69 2.83 8.35
CA ASN A 61 -5.23 2.82 8.44
C ASN A 61 -4.63 1.56 7.80
N GLU A 62 -5.22 0.38 8.04
CA GLU A 62 -4.81 -0.85 7.40
C GLU A 62 -4.90 -0.74 5.86
N SER A 63 -6.02 -0.21 5.34
CA SER A 63 -6.18 -0.01 3.89
C SER A 63 -5.15 0.95 3.29
N LYS A 64 -4.74 1.99 4.04
CA LYS A 64 -3.65 2.88 3.60
C LYS A 64 -2.32 2.14 3.53
N ILE A 65 -2.01 1.30 4.51
CA ILE A 65 -0.77 0.54 4.52
C ILE A 65 -0.74 -0.44 3.34
N LYS A 66 -1.84 -1.18 3.10
CA LYS A 66 -1.99 -2.05 1.92
C LYS A 66 -1.76 -1.30 0.62
N TYR A 67 -2.33 -0.09 0.48
CA TYR A 67 -2.10 0.78 -0.67
C TYR A 67 -0.62 1.15 -0.84
N TYR A 68 0.09 1.53 0.22
CA TYR A 68 1.52 1.84 0.14
C TYR A 68 2.35 0.62 -0.24
N ILE A 69 2.07 -0.55 0.34
CA ILE A 69 2.73 -1.81 -0.03
C ILE A 69 2.51 -2.10 -1.52
N GLU A 70 1.28 -1.96 -2.00
CA GLU A 70 0.96 -2.16 -3.42
C GLU A 70 1.72 -1.18 -4.33
N GLN A 71 1.83 0.10 -3.95
CA GLN A 71 2.59 1.10 -4.71
C GLN A 71 4.08 0.74 -4.80
N GLU A 72 4.68 0.31 -3.69
CA GLU A 72 6.08 -0.13 -3.64
C GLU A 72 6.32 -1.37 -4.50
N LEU A 73 5.44 -2.38 -4.41
CA LEU A 73 5.50 -3.59 -5.23
C LEU A 73 5.30 -3.28 -6.72
N ASN A 74 4.36 -2.41 -7.07
CA ASN A 74 4.19 -1.95 -8.45
C ASN A 74 5.41 -1.16 -8.94
N THR A 75 6.07 -0.41 -8.07
CA THR A 75 7.34 0.25 -8.39
C THR A 75 8.43 -0.77 -8.71
N LEU A 76 8.58 -1.84 -7.92
CA LEU A 76 9.52 -2.95 -8.23
C LEU A 76 9.20 -3.61 -9.57
N ARG A 77 7.92 -3.85 -9.86
CA ARG A 77 7.47 -4.42 -11.13
C ARG A 77 7.81 -3.51 -12.32
N ASN A 78 7.54 -2.22 -12.20
CA ASN A 78 7.79 -1.23 -13.25
C ASN A 78 9.29 -1.01 -13.49
N ILE A 79 10.10 -1.06 -12.43
CA ILE A 79 11.55 -1.08 -12.55
C ILE A 79 11.99 -2.23 -13.47
N GLY A 80 11.38 -3.41 -13.38
CA GLY A 80 11.65 -4.53 -14.26
C GLY A 80 11.22 -4.39 -15.73
N ASN A 81 10.41 -3.38 -16.07
CA ASN A 81 9.89 -3.17 -17.42
C ASN A 81 10.58 -2.03 -18.19
N ASP A 82 10.99 -0.95 -17.50
CA ASP A 82 11.60 0.25 -18.09
C ASP A 82 13.04 0.51 -17.61
N ASN A 83 13.80 -0.57 -17.35
CA ASN A 83 15.02 -0.44 -16.58
C ASN A 83 16.24 0.10 -17.34
N VAL A 84 17.08 0.82 -16.61
CA VAL A 84 18.47 1.21 -16.96
C VAL A 84 19.26 0.05 -17.54
N LEU A 85 19.10 -1.15 -16.98
CA LEU A 85 19.79 -2.37 -17.41
C LEU A 85 19.39 -2.85 -18.82
N PHE A 86 18.18 -2.52 -19.29
CA PHE A 86 17.74 -2.84 -20.65
C PHE A 86 18.11 -1.74 -21.66
N ASN A 87 18.43 -0.55 -21.17
CA ASN A 87 18.78 0.62 -21.95
C ASN A 87 20.28 0.98 -21.84
N LEU A 88 21.12 0.07 -21.33
CA LEU A 88 22.56 0.26 -21.22
C LEU A 88 23.19 0.79 -22.52
N PRO A 89 22.85 0.25 -23.72
CA PRO A 89 23.36 0.77 -25.00
C PRO A 89 23.14 2.26 -25.22
N THR A 90 22.04 2.81 -24.67
CA THR A 90 21.61 4.20 -24.85
C THR A 90 22.25 5.15 -23.83
N ILE A 91 22.55 4.67 -22.62
CA ILE A 91 23.13 5.47 -21.52
C ILE A 91 24.62 5.75 -21.77
N GLY A 92 25.29 4.83 -22.44
CA GLY A 92 26.70 4.95 -22.78
C GLY A 92 27.64 4.62 -21.62
N LYS A 93 28.89 4.34 -21.99
CA LYS A 93 29.92 3.75 -21.12
C LYS A 93 30.38 4.62 -19.94
N ASN A 94 30.02 5.90 -19.93
CA ASN A 94 30.51 6.84 -18.90
C ASN A 94 29.59 6.93 -17.68
N LEU A 95 28.29 6.66 -17.83
CA LEU A 95 27.29 6.89 -16.77
C LEU A 95 26.63 5.60 -16.27
N TYR A 96 26.76 4.48 -16.98
CA TYR A 96 26.04 3.25 -16.66
C TYR A 96 26.27 2.73 -15.23
N LYS A 97 27.50 2.85 -14.69
CA LYS A 97 27.80 2.41 -13.33
C LYS A 97 27.03 3.20 -12.28
N GLN A 98 26.93 4.51 -12.45
CA GLN A 98 26.20 5.38 -11.53
C GLN A 98 24.70 5.08 -11.59
N GLU A 99 24.16 4.94 -12.80
CA GLU A 99 22.74 4.61 -13.01
C GLU A 99 22.37 3.24 -12.43
N ILE A 100 23.22 2.21 -12.62
CA ILE A 100 23.02 0.88 -12.02
C ILE A 100 23.05 0.96 -10.49
N ASN A 101 24.00 1.71 -9.91
CA ASN A 101 24.09 1.85 -8.45
C ASN A 101 22.87 2.57 -7.87
N LEU A 102 22.39 3.63 -8.52
CA LEU A 102 21.17 4.34 -8.11
C LEU A 102 19.94 3.43 -8.18
N LEU A 103 19.85 2.64 -9.25
CA LEU A 103 18.80 1.65 -9.42
C LEU A 103 18.82 0.60 -8.30
N PHE A 104 19.98 0.01 -8.03
CA PHE A 104 20.10 -1.04 -7.01
C PHE A 104 19.81 -0.49 -5.62
N THR A 105 20.31 0.71 -5.30
CA THR A 105 19.99 1.41 -4.06
C THR A 105 18.47 1.64 -3.92
N LYS A 106 17.80 2.02 -5.01
CA LYS A 106 16.34 2.19 -5.01
C LYS A 106 15.64 0.87 -4.70
N ILE A 107 16.02 -0.23 -5.35
CA ILE A 107 15.42 -1.55 -5.11
C ILE A 107 15.66 -2.01 -3.66
N ASP A 108 16.88 -1.88 -3.14
CA ASP A 108 17.20 -2.22 -1.75
C ASP A 108 16.34 -1.44 -0.75
N ASN A 109 16.17 -0.14 -0.97
CA ASN A 109 15.31 0.68 -0.11
C ASN A 109 13.86 0.22 -0.12
N ILE A 110 13.33 -0.15 -1.30
CA ILE A 110 11.96 -0.66 -1.41
C ILE A 110 11.83 -1.98 -0.65
N ILE A 111 12.75 -2.92 -0.86
CA ILE A 111 12.76 -4.21 -0.15
C ILE A 111 12.82 -3.96 1.35
N ALA A 112 13.71 -3.09 1.84
CA ALA A 112 13.84 -2.75 3.25
C ALA A 112 12.57 -2.12 3.85
N CYS A 113 11.81 -1.36 3.07
CA CYS A 113 10.49 -0.86 3.48
C CYS A 113 9.47 -2.00 3.60
N LEU A 114 9.39 -2.87 2.60
CA LEU A 114 8.49 -4.02 2.57
C LEU A 114 8.80 -5.03 3.68
N GLU A 115 10.07 -5.16 4.08
CA GLU A 115 10.49 -5.99 5.20
C GLU A 115 9.94 -5.56 6.55
N LYS A 116 9.56 -4.28 6.72
CA LYS A 116 9.02 -3.78 7.99
C LYS A 116 7.58 -4.23 8.21
N THR A 117 6.84 -4.50 7.13
CA THR A 117 5.40 -4.83 7.17
C THR A 117 5.12 -6.29 6.83
N LYS A 118 6.16 -7.10 6.56
CA LYS A 118 6.00 -8.50 6.11
C LYS A 118 5.26 -9.42 7.08
N LYS A 119 5.37 -9.15 8.38
CA LYS A 119 4.68 -9.94 9.43
C LYS A 119 3.21 -9.59 9.54
N ASP A 120 2.91 -8.30 9.45
CA ASP A 120 1.55 -7.77 9.66
C ASP A 120 0.57 -8.21 8.55
N PHE A 121 1.09 -8.55 7.38
CA PHE A 121 0.31 -8.94 6.20
C PHE A 121 0.71 -10.31 5.62
N ASP A 122 1.43 -11.13 6.39
CA ASP A 122 1.74 -12.53 6.08
C ASP A 122 2.36 -12.79 4.68
N TYR A 123 3.38 -12.01 4.31
CA TYR A 123 4.12 -12.19 3.05
C TYR A 123 5.63 -12.40 3.26
N GLU A 124 6.03 -12.86 4.45
CA GLU A 124 7.43 -13.07 4.84
C GLU A 124 8.23 -13.93 3.85
N LYS A 125 7.62 -14.99 3.33
CA LYS A 125 8.25 -15.91 2.38
C LYS A 125 8.46 -15.25 1.02
N ASP A 126 7.46 -14.50 0.55
CA ASP A 126 7.50 -13.86 -0.77
C ASP A 126 8.52 -12.73 -0.81
N ILE A 127 8.61 -11.92 0.26
CA ILE A 127 9.63 -10.87 0.32
C ILE A 127 11.04 -11.44 0.50
N ALA A 128 11.19 -12.56 1.21
CA ALA A 128 12.48 -13.25 1.30
C ALA A 128 12.94 -13.77 -0.06
N TYR A 129 12.02 -14.30 -0.88
CA TYR A 129 12.30 -14.72 -2.25
C TYR A 129 12.69 -13.54 -3.15
N ILE A 130 11.96 -12.42 -3.07
CA ILE A 130 12.31 -11.20 -3.81
C ILE A 130 13.71 -10.71 -3.43
N SER A 131 14.02 -10.69 -2.14
CA SER A 131 15.33 -10.29 -1.63
C SER A 131 16.45 -11.21 -2.12
N SER A 132 16.25 -12.53 -2.12
CA SER A 132 17.26 -13.47 -2.63
C SER A 132 17.51 -13.30 -4.13
N GLU A 133 16.44 -13.19 -4.93
CA GLU A 133 16.57 -13.00 -6.38
C GLU A 133 17.25 -11.68 -6.73
N PHE A 134 16.92 -10.60 -6.00
CA PHE A 134 17.61 -9.33 -6.18
C PHE A 134 19.08 -9.39 -5.78
N LYS A 135 19.41 -10.10 -4.69
CA LYS A 135 20.79 -10.28 -4.25
C LYS A 135 21.62 -11.04 -5.29
N GLU A 136 21.09 -12.11 -5.87
CA GLU A 136 21.74 -12.85 -6.96
C GLU A 136 22.04 -11.95 -8.16
N LEU A 137 21.05 -11.16 -8.59
CA LEU A 137 21.22 -10.18 -9.66
C LEU A 137 22.28 -9.11 -9.31
N SER A 138 22.24 -8.59 -8.09
CA SER A 138 23.14 -7.55 -7.62
C SER A 138 24.59 -8.03 -7.61
N VAL A 139 24.84 -9.25 -7.14
CA VAL A 139 26.16 -9.87 -7.17
C VAL A 139 26.65 -10.06 -8.61
N PHE A 140 25.81 -10.62 -9.49
CA PHE A 140 26.16 -10.83 -10.89
C PHE A 140 26.58 -9.54 -11.60
N VAL A 141 25.78 -8.48 -11.45
CA VAL A 141 26.06 -7.18 -12.09
C VAL A 141 27.29 -6.53 -11.47
N SER A 142 27.47 -6.63 -10.15
CA SER A 142 28.64 -6.06 -9.45
C SER A 142 29.94 -6.72 -9.87
N GLU A 143 29.97 -8.04 -10.04
CA GLU A 143 31.16 -8.77 -10.50
C GLU A 143 31.57 -8.43 -11.94
N LYS A 144 30.59 -8.05 -12.77
CA LYS A 144 30.78 -7.74 -14.18
C LYS A 144 30.68 -6.24 -14.47
N ILE A 145 30.64 -5.40 -13.43
CA ILE A 145 30.38 -3.97 -13.56
C ILE A 145 31.42 -3.22 -14.38
N GLU A 146 32.64 -3.78 -14.53
CA GLU A 146 33.71 -3.21 -15.34
C GLU A 146 33.61 -3.61 -16.83
N ASN A 147 32.88 -4.68 -17.14
CA ASN A 147 32.73 -5.21 -18.50
C ASN A 147 31.37 -4.79 -19.09
N TYR A 148 31.34 -3.55 -19.59
CA TYR A 148 30.14 -2.96 -20.19
C TYR A 148 29.53 -3.81 -21.32
N ASP A 149 30.35 -4.34 -22.23
CA ASP A 149 29.86 -5.10 -23.39
C ASP A 149 29.17 -6.39 -22.94
N TYR A 150 29.74 -7.08 -21.94
CA TYR A 150 29.12 -8.26 -21.33
C TYR A 150 27.80 -7.93 -20.62
N LEU A 151 27.72 -6.78 -19.94
CA LEU A 151 26.48 -6.36 -19.29
C LEU A 151 25.36 -6.10 -20.31
N VAL A 152 25.69 -5.51 -21.46
CA VAL A 152 24.73 -5.28 -22.55
C VAL A 152 24.18 -6.60 -23.10
N GLU A 153 25.04 -7.59 -23.31
CA GLU A 153 24.65 -8.91 -23.81
C GLU A 153 23.81 -9.72 -22.79
N SER A 154 23.94 -9.40 -21.51
CA SER A 154 23.27 -10.11 -20.41
C SER A 154 21.80 -9.69 -20.17
N THR A 155 21.21 -8.90 -21.07
CA THR A 155 19.83 -8.38 -21.02
C THR A 155 18.79 -9.46 -20.67
N THR A 156 18.90 -10.66 -21.25
CA THR A 156 17.98 -11.78 -21.00
C THR A 156 18.03 -12.27 -19.55
N LEU A 157 19.22 -12.26 -18.94
CA LEU A 157 19.42 -12.68 -17.56
C LEU A 157 18.74 -11.69 -16.60
N TYR A 158 18.90 -10.38 -16.83
CA TYR A 158 18.23 -9.36 -16.03
C TYR A 158 16.71 -9.52 -16.12
N ARG A 159 16.18 -9.71 -17.33
CA ARG A 159 14.76 -9.90 -17.56
C ARG A 159 14.23 -11.10 -16.79
N LYS A 160 14.98 -12.20 -16.74
CA LYS A 160 14.61 -13.38 -15.94
C LYS A 160 14.45 -13.04 -14.46
N HIS A 161 15.41 -12.36 -13.85
CA HIS A 161 15.33 -11.97 -12.44
C HIS A 161 14.19 -10.96 -12.18
N PHE A 162 14.06 -9.94 -13.03
CA PHE A 162 12.97 -8.97 -12.90
C PHE A 162 11.58 -9.57 -13.10
N ASN A 163 11.42 -10.53 -14.00
CA ASN A 163 10.15 -11.25 -14.17
C ASN A 163 9.79 -12.03 -12.91
N LYS A 164 10.75 -12.78 -12.34
CA LYS A 164 10.53 -13.50 -11.08
C LYS A 164 10.13 -12.57 -9.93
N ILE A 165 10.81 -11.43 -9.80
CA ILE A 165 10.49 -10.41 -8.80
C ILE A 165 9.09 -9.85 -9.08
N SER A 166 8.75 -9.58 -10.34
CA SER A 166 7.47 -9.04 -10.75
C SER A 166 6.31 -9.98 -10.46
N ASP A 167 6.46 -11.26 -10.81
CA ASP A 167 5.47 -12.31 -10.58
C ASP A 167 5.22 -12.50 -9.09
N ARG A 168 6.29 -12.55 -8.29
CA ARG A 168 6.19 -12.66 -6.83
C ARG A 168 5.57 -11.41 -6.21
N SER A 169 5.89 -10.22 -6.72
CA SER A 169 5.29 -8.97 -6.28
C SER A 169 3.78 -8.92 -6.56
N LEU A 170 3.35 -9.43 -7.72
CA LEU A 170 1.94 -9.54 -8.06
C LEU A 170 1.21 -10.51 -7.12
N GLU A 171 1.84 -11.63 -6.76
CA GLU A 171 1.29 -12.59 -5.81
C GLU A 171 1.05 -11.95 -4.43
N ILE A 172 2.01 -11.16 -3.94
CA ILE A 172 1.83 -10.39 -2.70
C ILE A 172 0.64 -9.43 -2.84
N ILE A 173 0.56 -8.64 -3.93
CA ILE A 173 -0.55 -7.71 -4.16
C ILE A 173 -1.90 -8.44 -4.13
N LEU A 174 -2.01 -9.59 -4.80
CA LEU A 174 -3.23 -10.39 -4.81
C LEU A 174 -3.59 -10.92 -3.42
N ASN A 175 -2.59 -11.26 -2.59
CA ASN A 175 -2.82 -11.75 -1.23
C ASN A 175 -3.16 -10.63 -0.23
N LEU A 176 -2.71 -9.37 -0.46
CA LEU A 176 -3.04 -8.24 0.43
C LEU A 176 -4.55 -7.96 0.51
N TYR A 177 -5.29 -8.26 -0.56
CA TYR A 177 -6.71 -7.95 -0.70
C TYR A 177 -7.64 -9.17 -0.64
N LYS A 178 -7.09 -10.35 -0.32
CA LYS A 178 -7.90 -11.50 0.10
C LYS A 178 -8.41 -11.28 1.52
#